data_AF-A0A1Q3AYT8-F1
#
_entry.id   AF-A0A1Q3AYT8-F1
#
_cell.length_a   1.000
_cell.length_b   1.000
_cell.length_c   1.000
_cell.angle_alpha   90.00
_cell.angle_beta   90.00
_cell.angle_gamma   90.00
#
_symmetry.space_group_name_H-M   'P 1'
#
loop_
_entity.id
_entity.type
_entity.pdbx_description
1 polymer ?
#
loop_
_entity_poly.entity_id
_entity_poly.type
_entity_poly.pdbx_seq_one_letter_code
_entity_poly.pdbx_strand_id
1 'polypeptide(L)'
;MVLVYSDGHMSDAPFNPAVTIAFATCKRFPKQVLAYVSSQILGSTLVAGTLRLLFDGKQDVFAGTHPAGSDIQFFVVECIITFYLMFVLSGFATDNSVV
;
A
#
# COMPACT_ATOMS: atom_id res chain seq x y z
N MET A 1 6.27 -7.78 0.58
CA MET A 1 7.68 -8.17 0.72
C MET A 1 8.35 -8.43 -0.62
N VAL A 2 7.93 -9.44 -1.41
CA VAL A 2 8.57 -9.75 -2.71
C VAL A 2 8.70 -8.52 -3.60
N LEU A 3 7.60 -7.79 -3.84
CA LEU A 3 7.62 -6.58 -4.67
C LEU A 3 8.56 -5.48 -4.14
N VAL A 4 8.62 -5.29 -2.82
CA VAL A 4 9.49 -4.27 -2.20
C VAL A 4 10.96 -4.64 -2.37
N TYR A 5 11.32 -5.92 -2.24
CA TYR A 5 12.69 -6.36 -2.50
C TYR A 5 13.06 -6.31 -3.99
N SER A 6 12.11 -6.61 -4.88
CA SER A 6 12.36 -6.61 -6.31
C SER A 6 12.44 -5.21 -6.90
N ASP A 7 11.61 -4.27 -6.45
CA ASP A 7 11.47 -2.94 -7.09
C ASP A 7 11.90 -1.78 -6.18
N GLY A 8 12.25 -2.05 -4.91
CA GLY A 8 12.64 -1.01 -3.95
C GLY A 8 13.81 -0.15 -4.42
N HIS A 9 14.82 -0.75 -5.06
CA HIS A 9 15.93 -0.01 -5.66
C HIS A 9 15.58 0.88 -6.86
N MET A 10 14.43 0.65 -7.52
CA MET A 10 14.02 1.38 -8.73
C MET A 10 13.05 2.51 -8.40
N SER A 11 12.03 2.24 -7.57
CA SER A 11 10.93 3.17 -7.30
C SER A 11 10.77 3.56 -5.84
N ASP A 12 11.65 3.09 -4.95
CA ASP A 12 11.47 3.08 -3.49
C ASP A 12 10.22 2.32 -3.00
N ALA A 13 9.48 1.69 -3.94
CA ALA A 13 8.42 0.72 -3.71
C ALA A 13 7.35 1.13 -2.66
N PRO A 14 6.73 2.33 -2.74
CA PRO A 14 5.73 2.72 -1.75
C PRO A 14 4.49 1.82 -1.79
N PHE A 15 4.08 1.33 -2.97
CA PHE A 15 2.95 0.41 -3.26
C PHE A 15 1.60 0.68 -2.56
N ASN A 16 1.47 1.79 -1.84
CA ASN A 16 0.32 2.19 -1.04
C ASN A 16 0.17 3.73 -1.13
N PRO A 17 -1.02 4.24 -1.48
CA PRO A 17 -1.26 5.68 -1.57
C PRO A 17 -0.95 6.47 -0.29
N ALA A 18 -1.27 5.94 0.90
CA ALA A 18 -0.98 6.59 2.17
C ALA A 18 0.53 6.74 2.40
N VAL A 19 1.31 5.72 2.02
CA VAL A 19 2.78 5.75 2.07
C VAL A 19 3.32 6.78 1.07
N THR A 20 2.82 6.78 -0.17
CA THR A 20 3.19 7.77 -1.19
C THR A 20 2.97 9.20 -0.70
N ILE A 21 1.82 9.47 -0.10
CA ILE A 21 1.49 10.80 0.44
C ILE A 21 2.43 11.15 1.60
N ALA A 22 2.66 10.23 2.54
CA ALA A 22 3.57 10.48 3.64
C ALA A 22 5.00 10.80 3.16
N PHE A 23 5.53 10.03 2.20
CA PHE A 23 6.83 10.30 1.59
C PHE A 23 6.90 11.67 0.91
N ALA A 24 5.83 12.08 0.23
CA ALA A 24 5.73 13.41 -0.36
C ALA A 24 5.76 14.53 0.69
N THR A 25 5.13 14.34 1.86
CA THR A 25 5.23 15.29 2.98
C THR A 25 6.64 15.37 3.55
N CYS A 26 7.39 14.28 3.49
CA CYS A 26 8.82 14.23 3.80
C CYS A 26 9.72 14.74 2.66
N LYS A 27 9.15 15.41 1.65
CA LYS A 27 9.83 15.96 0.46
C LYS A 27 10.46 14.91 -0.48
N ARG A 28 10.06 13.64 -0.38
CA ARG A 28 10.46 12.58 -1.30
C ARG A 28 9.47 12.51 -2.47
N PHE A 29 9.95 12.76 -3.69
CA PHE A 29 9.16 12.80 -4.94
C PHE A 29 7.81 13.57 -4.92
N PRO A 30 7.76 14.82 -4.39
CA PRO A 30 6.50 15.54 -4.20
C PRO A 30 5.72 15.83 -5.50
N LYS A 31 6.40 15.84 -6.66
CA LYS A 31 5.78 16.09 -7.97
C LYS A 31 5.18 14.83 -8.61
N GLN A 32 5.52 13.65 -8.11
CA GLN A 32 5.17 12.37 -8.73
C GLN A 32 4.02 11.65 -8.01
N VAL A 33 3.47 12.23 -6.93
CA VAL A 33 2.41 11.63 -6.11
C VAL A 33 1.24 11.14 -6.96
N LEU A 34 0.76 11.99 -7.88
CA LEU A 34 -0.36 11.63 -8.73
C LEU A 34 -0.06 10.42 -9.62
N ALA A 35 1.15 10.34 -10.18
CA ALA A 35 1.56 9.20 -11.00
C ALA A 35 1.64 7.91 -10.18
N TYR A 36 2.24 7.95 -8.99
CA TYR A 36 2.31 6.81 -8.07
C TYR A 36 0.93 6.36 -7.61
N VAL A 37 0.08 7.28 -7.17
CA VAL A 37 -1.28 6.93 -6.72
C VAL A 37 -2.10 6.36 -7.87
N SER A 38 -1.95 6.91 -9.08
CA SER A 38 -2.66 6.40 -10.26
C SER A 38 -2.21 4.99 -10.62
N SER A 39 -0.90 4.70 -10.63
CA SER A 39 -0.39 3.36 -10.91
C SER A 39 -0.78 2.36 -9.82
N GLN A 40 -0.81 2.77 -8.55
CA GLN A 40 -1.26 1.94 -7.42
C GLN A 40 -2.74 1.57 -7.53
N ILE A 41 -3.61 2.53 -7.87
CA ILE A 41 -5.04 2.28 -8.07
C ILE A 41 -5.28 1.37 -9.28
N LEU A 42 -4.59 1.63 -10.39
CA LEU A 42 -4.66 0.78 -11.59
C LEU A 42 -4.21 -0.65 -11.29
N GLY A 43 -3.06 -0.81 -10.63
CA GLY A 43 -2.54 -2.11 -10.22
C GLY A 43 -3.50 -2.86 -9.29
N SER A 44 -4.06 -2.19 -8.28
CA SER A 44 -5.06 -2.77 -7.38
C SER A 44 -6.32 -3.21 -8.12
N THR A 45 -6.77 -2.42 -9.10
CA THR A 45 -7.95 -2.74 -9.92
C THR A 45 -7.69 -3.96 -10.80
N LEU A 46 -6.52 -4.03 -11.44
CA LEU A 46 -6.12 -5.17 -12.24
C LEU A 46 -6.04 -6.44 -11.41
N VAL A 47 -5.43 -6.39 -10.22
CA VAL A 47 -5.36 -7.54 -9.30
C VAL A 47 -6.76 -8.01 -8.88
N ALA A 48 -7.65 -7.10 -8.50
CA ALA A 48 -9.02 -7.44 -8.16
C ALA A 48 -9.77 -8.10 -9.34
N GLY A 49 -9.59 -7.56 -10.56
CA GLY A 49 -10.13 -8.14 -11.78
C GLY A 49 -9.57 -9.53 -12.09
N THR A 50 -8.25 -9.71 -11.96
CA THR A 50 -7.60 -11.03 -12.13
C THR A 50 -8.14 -12.04 -11.12
N LEU A 51 -8.30 -11.65 -9.85
CA LEU A 51 -8.86 -12.54 -8.82
C LEU A 51 -10.28 -12.96 -9.16
N ARG A 52 -11.11 -12.01 -9.62
CA ARG A 52 -12.48 -12.25 -10.07
C ARG A 52 -12.57 -13.19 -11.27
N LEU A 53 -11.57 -13.18 -12.15
CA LEU A 53 -11.51 -14.07 -13.31
C LEU A 53 -11.01 -15.47 -12.96
N LEU A 54 -10.17 -15.60 -11.92
CA LEU A 54 -9.57 -16.87 -11.52
C LEU A 54 -10.47 -17.69 -10.58
N PHE A 55 -11.24 -17.02 -9.72
CA PHE A 55 -12.07 -17.67 -8.72
C PHE A 55 -13.56 -17.45 -9.00
N ASP A 56 -14.35 -18.53 -8.92
CA ASP A 56 -15.80 -18.50 -9.14
C ASP A 56 -16.57 -19.22 -8.01
N GLY A 57 -17.86 -18.93 -7.88
CA GLY A 57 -18.76 -19.55 -6.92
C GLY A 57 -18.40 -19.25 -5.46
N LYS A 58 -18.16 -20.28 -4.65
CA LYS A 58 -17.91 -20.12 -3.20
C LYS A 58 -16.56 -19.47 -2.87
N GLN A 59 -15.62 -19.46 -3.82
CA GLN A 59 -14.29 -18.86 -3.64
C GLN A 59 -14.23 -17.41 -4.12
N ASP A 60 -15.29 -16.91 -4.76
CA ASP A 60 -15.46 -15.53 -5.19
C ASP A 60 -15.91 -14.66 -4.00
N VAL A 61 -15.00 -14.52 -3.04
CA VAL A 61 -15.19 -13.68 -1.86
C VAL A 61 -14.51 -12.33 -2.11
N PHE A 62 -15.15 -11.25 -1.65
CA PHE A 62 -14.53 -9.92 -1.68
C PHE A 62 -13.21 -9.95 -0.89
N ALA A 63 -12.10 -9.80 -1.61
CA ALA A 63 -10.75 -9.85 -1.04
C ALA A 63 -10.32 -8.53 -0.37
N GLY A 64 -11.21 -7.52 -0.34
CA GLY A 64 -10.94 -6.24 0.32
C GLY A 64 -11.39 -6.21 1.77
N THR A 65 -11.22 -5.06 2.42
CA THR A 65 -11.58 -4.85 3.81
C THR A 65 -13.10 -4.98 4.02
N HIS A 66 -13.52 -5.92 4.86
CA HIS A 66 -14.92 -6.11 5.23
C HIS A 66 -15.14 -5.68 6.69
N PRO A 67 -15.70 -4.47 6.94
CA PRO A 67 -15.95 -4.03 8.30
C PRO A 67 -17.06 -4.88 8.94
N ALA A 68 -16.82 -5.37 10.15
CA ALA A 68 -17.73 -6.22 10.92
C ALA A 68 -18.16 -5.58 12.25
N GLY A 69 -18.12 -4.25 12.34
CA GLY A 69 -18.28 -3.47 13.56
C GLY A 69 -18.47 -1.98 13.26
N SER A 70 -18.33 -1.12 14.27
CA SER A 70 -18.59 0.33 14.11
C SER A 70 -17.54 1.05 13.26
N ASP A 71 -17.95 2.09 12.56
CA ASP A 71 -17.05 2.91 11.72
C ASP A 71 -15.88 3.48 12.52
N ILE A 72 -16.13 3.92 13.76
CA ILE A 72 -15.08 4.47 14.64
C ILE A 72 -14.05 3.41 15.05
N GLN A 73 -14.50 2.17 15.27
CA GLN A 73 -13.60 1.07 15.62
C GLN A 73 -12.67 0.75 14.44
N PHE A 74 -13.23 0.62 13.23
CA PHE A 74 -12.42 0.38 12.03
C PHE A 74 -11.50 1.55 11.71
N PHE A 75 -11.97 2.78 11.87
CA PHE A 75 -11.14 3.97 11.71
C PHE A 75 -9.93 3.94 12.65
N VAL A 76 -10.13 3.64 13.94
CA VAL A 76 -9.03 3.53 14.91
C VAL A 76 -8.08 2.39 14.56
N VAL A 77 -8.61 1.23 14.15
CA VAL A 77 -7.79 0.09 13.71
C VAL A 77 -6.94 0.45 12.49
N GLU A 78 -7.53 1.07 11.47
CA GLU A 78 -6.85 1.54 10.26
C GLU A 78 -5.72 2.53 10.59
N CYS A 79 -5.96 3.46 11.52
CA CYS A 79 -4.92 4.35 12.02
C CYS A 79 -3.76 3.60 12.68
N ILE A 80 -4.06 2.60 13.54
CA ILE A 80 -3.04 1.82 14.26
C ILE A 80 -2.21 0.98 13.29
N ILE A 81 -2.84 0.26 12.37
CA ILE A 81 -2.11 -0.60 11.41
C ILE A 81 -1.30 0.23 10.41
N THR A 82 -1.82 1.39 9.98
CA THR A 82 -1.09 2.30 9.08
C THR A 82 0.09 2.95 9.81
N PHE A 83 -0.06 3.28 11.10
CA PHE A 83 1.05 3.75 11.93
C PHE A 83 2.17 2.71 11.99
N TYR A 84 1.86 1.44 12.26
CA TYR A 84 2.87 0.38 12.28
C TYR A 84 3.54 0.19 10.92
N LEU A 85 2.77 0.23 9.83
CA LEU A 85 3.31 0.20 8.46
C LEU A 85 4.32 1.34 8.25
N MET A 86 3.94 2.57 8.59
CA MET A 86 4.80 3.75 8.44
C MET A 86 6.03 3.70 9.35
N PHE A 87 5.90 3.19 10.57
CA PHE A 87 7.02 3.01 11.50
C PHE A 87 8.07 2.06 10.92
N VAL A 88 7.65 0.90 10.42
CA VAL A 88 8.55 -0.08 9.77
C VAL A 88 9.17 0.51 8.50
N LEU A 89 8.38 1.18 7.66
CA LEU A 89 8.88 1.81 6.43
C LEU A 89 9.87 2.94 6.70
N SER A 90 9.68 3.72 7.77
CA SER A 90 10.63 4.76 8.14
C SER A 90 11.98 4.17 8.56
N GLY A 91 11.96 3.04 9.28
CA GLY A 91 13.18 2.30 9.62
C GLY A 91 13.91 1.85 8.35
N PHE A 92 13.19 1.23 7.41
CA PHE A 92 13.74 0.80 6.13
C PHE A 92 14.27 1.97 5.29
N ALA A 93 13.53 3.07 5.20
CA ALA A 93 13.89 4.23 4.39
C ALA A 93 15.09 5.02 4.94
N THR A 94 15.42 4.85 6.21
CA THR A 94 16.53 5.56 6.90
C THR A 94 17.75 4.66 7.09
N ASP A 95 17.62 3.36 6.78
CA ASP A 95 18.71 2.41 6.93
C ASP A 95 19.76 2.63 5.83
N ASN A 96 20.90 3.22 6.21
CA ASN A 96 22.04 3.47 5.33
C ASN A 96 22.99 2.26 5.23
N SER A 97 22.60 1.08 5.74
CA SER A 97 23.50 -0.09 5.85
C SER A 97 23.66 -0.90 4.56
N VAL A 98 23.20 -0.40 3.41
CA VAL A 98 23.45 -1.01 2.09
C VAL A 98 23.76 0.08 1.07
N VAL A 99 24.96 0.64 1.16
CA VAL A 99 25.70 1.30 0.06
C VAL A 99 27.06 0.64 -0.03
#